data_AF-A0A963LW80-F1
#
_entry.id   AF-A0A963LW80-F1
#
_cell.length_a   1.000
_cell.length_b   1.000
_cell.length_c   1.000
_cell.angle_alpha   90.00
_cell.angle_beta   90.00
_cell.angle_gamma   90.00
#
_symmetry.space_group_name_H-M   'P 1'
#
loop_
_entity.id
_entity.type
_entity.pdbx_description
1 polymer ?
#
loop_
_entity_poly.entity_id
_entity_poly.type
_entity_poly.pdbx_seq_one_letter_code
_entity_poly.pdbx_strand_id
1 'polypeptide(L)'
;SRETGYGHDESITSNCHVQNAYPPNRVETAEHLSRLTGQTTVVKEQITTSGRRTAAMLGQVSRTYQEVQRPLLTPDECLRMPGPKKNDKGEIEEAGDMVIYVAGYPAIYGKQPLYFKDPVFQARAAIPAPKATDRLRQVVEAGEGITI
;
A
#
# COMPACT_ATOMS: atom_id res chain seq x y z
N SER A 1 0.70 0.56 -17.63
CA SER A 1 -0.42 1.52 -17.77
C SER A 1 -0.25 2.44 -18.96
N ARG A 2 0.95 3.00 -19.21
CA ARG A 2 1.15 4.05 -20.22
C ARG A 2 0.59 3.77 -21.62
N GLU A 3 0.60 2.52 -22.09
CA GLU A 3 0.19 2.15 -23.45
C GLU A 3 -1.19 1.50 -23.54
N THR A 4 -1.76 1.02 -22.42
CA THR A 4 -2.97 0.16 -22.43
C THR A 4 -4.01 0.54 -21.38
N GLY A 5 -3.73 1.50 -20.50
CA GLY A 5 -4.62 1.91 -19.42
C GLY A 5 -4.79 3.43 -19.36
N TYR A 6 -5.27 3.90 -18.21
CA TYR A 6 -5.32 5.34 -17.94
C TYR A 6 -3.89 5.90 -18.00
N GLY A 7 -3.74 7.01 -18.72
CA GLY A 7 -2.46 7.67 -18.98
C GLY A 7 -1.81 8.20 -17.69
N HIS A 8 -0.71 8.94 -17.83
CA HIS A 8 -0.04 9.54 -16.66
C HIS A 8 -0.94 10.51 -15.91
N ASP A 9 -1.76 11.27 -16.63
CA ASP A 9 -2.60 12.34 -16.07
C ASP A 9 -3.98 11.83 -15.67
N GLU A 10 -4.04 10.63 -15.09
CA GLU A 10 -5.29 10.04 -14.64
C GLU A 10 -5.75 10.63 -13.31
N SER A 11 -7.07 10.83 -13.18
CA SER A 11 -7.69 11.46 -12.01
C SER A 11 -8.32 10.45 -11.05
N ILE A 12 -8.35 9.16 -11.40
CA ILE A 12 -9.01 8.11 -10.62
C ILE A 12 -8.27 7.91 -9.29
N THR A 13 -6.96 7.64 -9.34
CA THR A 13 -6.17 7.39 -8.12
C THR A 13 -6.14 8.64 -7.23
N SER A 14 -6.08 9.83 -7.86
CA SER A 14 -6.12 11.12 -7.16
C SER A 14 -7.45 11.38 -6.44
N ASN A 15 -8.57 10.90 -6.99
CA ASN A 15 -9.90 11.07 -6.39
C ASN A 15 -10.25 9.99 -5.34
N CYS A 16 -9.51 8.87 -5.29
CA CYS A 16 -9.77 7.80 -4.34
C CYS A 16 -9.36 8.20 -2.91
N HIS A 17 -10.34 8.30 -2.01
CA HIS A 17 -10.11 8.57 -0.59
C HIS A 17 -9.35 7.45 0.13
N VAL A 18 -9.63 6.20 -0.26
CA VAL A 18 -8.98 5.00 0.29
C VAL A 18 -8.30 4.27 -0.85
N GLN A 19 -7.01 3.98 -0.68
CA GLN A 19 -6.20 3.22 -1.64
C GLN A 19 -5.54 2.06 -0.92
N ASN A 20 -5.75 0.86 -1.44
CA ASN A 20 -5.16 -0.37 -0.88
C ASN A 20 -4.09 -0.87 -1.84
N ALA A 21 -2.89 -1.10 -1.33
CA ALA A 21 -1.76 -1.62 -2.07
C ALA A 21 -1.38 -3.01 -1.57
N TYR A 22 -1.23 -3.92 -2.53
CA TYR A 22 -0.75 -5.29 -2.34
C TYR A 22 0.71 -5.39 -2.79
N PRO A 23 1.41 -6.50 -2.48
CA PRO A 23 2.79 -6.70 -2.94
C PRO A 23 2.89 -6.49 -4.46
N PRO A 24 3.66 -5.49 -4.93
CA PRO A 24 3.78 -5.18 -6.35
C PRO A 24 4.73 -6.17 -7.04
N ASN A 25 4.47 -6.43 -8.32
CA ASN A 25 5.36 -7.23 -9.17
C ASN A 25 6.37 -6.39 -9.97
N ARG A 26 6.23 -5.06 -9.96
CA ARG A 26 7.06 -4.12 -10.74
C ARG A 26 7.77 -3.14 -9.82
N VAL A 27 9.04 -2.89 -10.10
CA VAL A 27 9.88 -1.96 -9.32
C VAL A 27 9.31 -0.54 -9.36
N GLU A 28 8.85 -0.07 -10.52
CA GLU A 28 8.22 1.26 -10.67
C GLU A 28 7.03 1.46 -9.72
N THR A 29 6.20 0.42 -9.54
CA THR A 29 5.07 0.44 -8.62
C THR A 29 5.55 0.43 -7.17
N ALA A 30 6.59 -0.35 -6.85
CA ALA A 30 7.18 -0.39 -5.51
C ALA A 30 7.78 0.96 -5.11
N GLU A 31 8.46 1.64 -6.03
CA GLU A 31 8.96 3.00 -5.81
C GLU A 31 7.83 4.01 -5.63
N HIS A 32 6.76 3.90 -6.41
CA HIS A 32 5.58 4.75 -6.25
C HIS A 32 4.96 4.59 -4.85
N LEU A 33 4.77 3.35 -4.40
CA LEU A 33 4.26 3.05 -3.05
C LEU A 33 5.21 3.54 -1.94
N SER A 34 6.52 3.39 -2.13
CA SER A 34 7.52 3.90 -1.18
C SER A 34 7.43 5.43 -1.03
N ARG A 35 7.31 6.16 -2.16
CA ARG A 35 7.11 7.61 -2.14
C ARG A 35 5.79 8.00 -1.50
N LEU A 36 4.71 7.25 -1.77
CA LEU A 36 3.38 7.48 -1.20
C LEU A 36 3.35 7.27 0.33
N THR A 37 4.07 6.26 0.82
CA THR A 37 4.19 5.98 2.27
C THR A 37 4.95 7.10 3.00
N GLY A 38 5.94 7.67 2.35
CA GLY A 38 6.74 8.78 2.88
C GLY A 38 8.03 8.33 3.58
N GLN A 39 8.63 9.26 4.31
CA GLN A 39 9.96 9.11 4.90
C GLN A 39 9.93 9.51 6.37
N THR A 40 10.85 8.93 7.15
CA THR A 40 11.06 9.22 8.56
C THR A 40 12.52 9.55 8.83
N THR A 41 12.77 10.29 9.91
CA THR A 41 14.12 10.59 10.38
C THR A 41 14.53 9.57 11.45
N VAL A 42 15.65 8.90 11.23
CA VAL A 42 16.21 7.93 12.18
C VAL A 42 17.50 8.51 12.76
N VAL A 43 17.60 8.53 14.09
CA VAL A 43 18.82 8.93 14.80
C VAL A 43 19.74 7.71 14.89
N LYS A 44 20.91 7.78 14.27
CA LYS A 44 21.95 6.75 14.31
C LYS A 44 23.07 7.17 15.25
N GLU A 45 23.31 6.37 16.28
CA GLU A 45 24.48 6.52 17.15
C GLU A 45 25.71 5.90 16.48
N GLN A 46 26.79 6.68 16.37
CA GLN A 46 28.11 6.22 15.96
C GLN A 46 29.05 6.27 17.16
N ILE A 47 29.53 5.10 17.57
CA ILE A 47 30.49 4.98 18.68
C ILE A 47 31.87 4.76 18.07
N THR A 48 32.78 5.69 18.32
CA THR A 48 34.19 5.57 17.95
C THR A 48 35.03 5.41 19.20
N THR A 49 35.67 4.25 19.34
CA THR A 49 36.56 3.96 20.46
C THR A 49 38.01 4.09 20.00
N SER A 50 38.77 5.01 20.58
CA SER A 50 40.19 5.18 20.28
C SER A 50 41.05 4.73 21.46
N GLY A 51 41.82 3.66 21.29
CA GLY A 51 42.74 3.14 22.30
C GLY A 51 43.80 2.22 21.70
N ARG A 52 45.05 2.34 22.16
CA ARG A 52 46.11 1.37 21.83
C ARG A 52 45.76 0.04 22.51
N ARG A 53 45.73 -1.07 21.74
CA ARG A 53 45.43 -2.43 22.25
C ARG A 53 46.36 -2.91 23.37
N THR A 54 47.46 -2.19 23.66
CA THR A 54 48.45 -2.47 24.70
C THR A 54 48.39 -1.56 25.93
N ALA A 55 47.47 -0.59 26.00
CA ALA A 55 47.36 0.31 27.15
C ALA A 55 46.47 -0.30 28.25
N ALA A 56 46.94 -0.25 29.51
CA ALA A 56 46.25 -0.79 30.68
C ALA A 56 44.92 -0.08 31.02
N MET A 57 44.66 1.08 30.42
CA MET A 57 43.35 1.76 30.44
C MET A 57 42.86 1.91 29.01
N LEU A 58 41.66 1.39 28.74
CA LEU A 58 40.95 1.60 27.48
C LEU A 58 40.75 3.10 27.24
N GLY A 59 41.22 3.57 26.09
CA GLY A 59 41.21 4.96 25.68
C GLY A 59 39.81 5.49 25.36
N GLN A 60 39.75 6.82 25.22
CA GLN A 60 38.56 7.65 25.09
C GLN A 60 37.49 7.05 24.14
N VAL A 61 36.23 7.05 24.59
CA VAL A 61 35.07 6.67 23.77
C VAL A 61 34.38 7.96 23.34
N SER A 62 34.29 8.19 22.02
CA SER A 62 33.49 9.27 21.44
C SER A 62 32.16 8.70 20.95
N ARG A 63 31.06 9.38 21.26
CA ARG A 63 29.72 9.06 20.76
C ARG A 63 29.20 10.24 19.95
N THR A 64 28.79 9.99 18.72
CA THR A 64 28.23 10.99 17.83
C THR A 64 26.85 10.53 17.37
N TYR A 65 25.84 11.40 17.49
CA TYR A 65 24.50 11.13 16.98
C TYR A 65 24.34 11.78 15.61
N GLN A 66 23.86 11.03 14.62
CA GLN A 66 23.59 11.52 13.28
C GLN A 66 22.13 11.26 12.92
N GLU A 67 21.42 12.28 12.47
CA GLU A 67 20.07 12.16 11.94
C GLU A 67 20.14 11.82 10.45
N VAL A 68 19.49 10.72 10.04
CA VAL A 68 19.46 10.26 8.65
C VAL A 68 18.02 10.03 8.21
N GLN A 69 17.67 10.53 7.02
CA GLN A 69 16.37 10.29 6.41
C GLN A 69 16.28 8.88 5.83
N ARG A 70 15.21 8.15 6.16
CA ARG A 70 14.93 6.79 5.66
C ARG A 70 13.46 6.69 5.20
N PRO A 71 13.16 6.08 4.05
CA PRO A 71 11.79 5.73 3.70
C PRO A 71 11.13 4.86 4.78
N LEU A 72 9.84 5.12 5.07
CA LEU A 72 9.07 4.30 6.01
C LEU A 72 8.92 2.86 5.50
N LEU A 73 8.70 2.73 4.19
CA LEU A 73 8.67 1.47 3.47
C LEU A 73 9.56 1.64 2.24
N THR A 74 10.67 0.91 2.19
CA THR A 74 11.59 0.94 1.05
C THR A 74 11.03 0.16 -0.14
N PRO A 75 11.45 0.46 -1.38
CA PRO A 75 10.98 -0.29 -2.55
C PRO A 75 11.26 -1.80 -2.47
N ASP A 76 12.38 -2.21 -1.86
CA ASP A 76 12.69 -3.64 -1.64
C ASP A 76 11.75 -4.27 -0.60
N GLU A 77 11.44 -3.57 0.49
CA GLU A 77 10.45 -4.02 1.48
C GLU A 77 9.06 -4.14 0.84
N CYS A 78 8.64 -3.20 -0.03
CA CYS A 78 7.40 -3.31 -0.80
C CYS A 78 7.35 -4.61 -1.62
N LEU A 79 8.40 -4.90 -2.40
CA LEU A 79 8.48 -6.08 -3.28
C LEU A 79 8.45 -7.40 -2.50
N ARG A 80 8.92 -7.39 -1.25
CA ARG A 80 9.01 -8.58 -0.38
C ARG A 80 7.87 -8.66 0.64
N MET A 81 6.86 -7.81 0.54
CA MET A 81 5.68 -7.92 1.37
C MET A 81 5.07 -9.34 1.22
N PRO A 82 4.75 -10.02 2.33
CA PRO A 82 4.13 -11.34 2.29
C PRO A 82 2.84 -11.34 1.46
N GLY A 83 2.83 -12.10 0.36
CA GLY A 83 1.61 -12.36 -0.40
C GLY A 83 0.71 -13.41 0.28
N PRO A 84 -0.55 -13.52 -0.15
CA PRO A 84 -1.44 -14.57 0.33
C PRO A 84 -0.90 -15.96 -0.05
N LYS A 85 -0.82 -16.86 0.93
CA LYS A 85 -0.39 -18.26 0.68
C LYS A 85 -1.57 -19.07 0.22
N LYS A 86 -1.35 -19.90 -0.80
CA LYS A 86 -2.35 -20.76 -1.39
C LYS A 86 -2.03 -22.23 -1.12
N ASN A 87 -3.06 -23.03 -0.91
CA ASN A 87 -2.94 -24.49 -0.82
C ASN A 87 -2.75 -25.14 -2.21
N ASP A 88 -2.56 -26.46 -2.25
CA ASP A 88 -2.40 -27.22 -3.51
C ASP A 88 -3.60 -27.10 -4.47
N LYS A 89 -4.76 -26.69 -3.96
CA LYS A 89 -5.99 -26.45 -4.75
C LYS A 89 -6.11 -25.00 -5.25
N GLY A 90 -5.14 -24.14 -4.94
CA GLY A 90 -5.13 -22.73 -5.33
C GLY A 90 -5.98 -21.81 -4.45
N GLU A 91 -6.52 -22.31 -3.34
CA GLU A 91 -7.35 -21.55 -2.39
C GLU A 91 -6.45 -20.80 -1.40
N ILE A 92 -6.83 -19.58 -1.03
CA ILE A 92 -6.05 -18.76 -0.10
C ILE A 92 -6.22 -19.30 1.34
N GLU A 93 -5.14 -19.81 1.90
CA GLU A 93 -5.07 -20.34 3.25
C GLU A 93 -4.60 -19.29 4.26
N GLU A 94 -3.60 -18.48 3.91
CA GLU A 94 -3.08 -17.41 4.77
C GLU A 94 -3.27 -16.06 4.08
N ALA A 95 -3.78 -15.07 4.83
CA ALA A 95 -3.91 -13.71 4.35
C ALA A 95 -2.52 -13.09 4.10
N GLY A 96 -2.38 -12.39 2.98
CA GLY A 96 -1.20 -11.57 2.71
C GLY A 96 -1.25 -10.24 3.44
N ASP A 97 -0.14 -9.53 3.39
CA ASP A 97 0.00 -8.18 3.91
C ASP A 97 -0.44 -7.15 2.86
N MET A 98 -0.87 -5.98 3.33
CA MET A 98 -1.28 -4.84 2.51
C MET A 98 -0.91 -3.52 3.20
N VAL A 99 -0.78 -2.47 2.39
CA VAL A 99 -0.67 -1.09 2.87
C VAL A 99 -1.92 -0.32 2.48
N ILE A 100 -2.51 0.38 3.44
CA ILE A 100 -3.73 1.15 3.27
C ILE A 100 -3.39 2.63 3.41
N TYR A 101 -3.77 3.41 2.41
CA TYR A 101 -3.66 4.86 2.41
C TYR A 101 -5.06 5.45 2.50
N VAL A 102 -5.30 6.25 3.53
CA VAL A 102 -6.54 7.01 3.71
C VAL A 102 -6.19 8.48 3.69
N ALA A 103 -6.86 9.28 2.85
CA ALA A 103 -6.53 10.70 2.74
C ALA A 103 -6.69 11.41 4.10
N GLY A 104 -5.64 12.09 4.54
CA GLY A 104 -5.59 12.78 5.83
C GLY A 104 -5.12 11.92 7.01
N TYR A 105 -4.76 10.65 6.79
CA TYR A 105 -4.27 9.75 7.83
C TYR A 105 -2.90 9.16 7.46
N PRO A 106 -2.09 8.75 8.45
CA PRO A 106 -0.85 8.00 8.20
C PRO A 106 -1.12 6.70 7.46
N ALA A 107 -0.14 6.24 6.67
CA ALA A 107 -0.20 4.94 6.02
C ALA A 107 -0.32 3.81 7.06
N ILE A 108 -1.21 2.85 6.80
CA ILE A 108 -1.49 1.74 7.71
C ILE A 108 -0.98 0.45 7.08
N TYR A 109 -0.09 -0.26 7.79
CA TYR A 109 0.32 -1.61 7.42
C TYR A 109 -0.61 -2.62 8.08
N GLY A 110 -1.22 -3.52 7.30
CA GLY A 110 -2.21 -4.47 7.79
C GLY A 110 -2.22 -5.78 7.03
N LYS A 111 -3.12 -6.68 7.44
CA LYS A 111 -3.38 -7.95 6.76
C LYS A 111 -4.66 -7.90 5.94
N GLN A 112 -4.66 -8.59 4.81
CA GLN A 112 -5.82 -8.67 3.93
C GLN A 112 -7.00 -9.36 4.63
N PRO A 113 -8.17 -8.70 4.71
CA PRO A 113 -9.37 -9.36 5.20
C PRO A 113 -9.86 -10.37 4.16
N LEU A 114 -9.96 -11.64 4.55
CA LEU A 114 -10.51 -12.71 3.71
C LEU A 114 -12.00 -12.84 4.00
N TYR A 115 -12.84 -12.36 3.07
CA TYR A 115 -14.30 -12.31 3.28
C TYR A 115 -14.91 -13.68 3.62
N PHE A 116 -14.35 -14.77 3.10
CA PHE A 116 -14.82 -16.14 3.32
C PHE A 116 -14.37 -16.74 4.66
N LYS A 117 -13.44 -16.10 5.37
CA LYS A 117 -13.04 -16.49 6.73
C LYS A 117 -13.76 -15.68 7.81
N ASP A 118 -14.33 -14.53 7.45
CA ASP A 118 -15.06 -13.68 8.36
C ASP A 118 -16.56 -14.01 8.31
N PRO A 119 -17.19 -14.44 9.43
CA PRO A 119 -18.60 -14.82 9.43
C PRO A 119 -19.56 -13.68 9.04
N VAL A 120 -19.22 -12.44 9.38
CA VAL A 120 -20.03 -11.25 9.06
C VAL A 120 -19.95 -10.97 7.57
N PHE A 121 -18.75 -11.01 6.98
CA PHE A 121 -18.60 -10.81 5.55
C PHE A 121 -19.17 -11.96 4.73
N GLN A 122 -19.05 -13.20 5.20
CA GLN A 122 -19.66 -14.35 4.56
C GLN A 122 -21.20 -14.23 4.55
N ALA A 123 -21.80 -13.83 5.68
CA ALA A 123 -23.25 -13.59 5.75
C ALA A 123 -23.71 -12.47 4.79
N ARG A 124 -22.92 -11.39 4.66
CA ARG A 124 -23.19 -10.30 3.70
C ARG A 124 -22.98 -10.71 2.25
N ALA A 125 -22.07 -11.65 1.97
CA ALA A 125 -21.82 -12.17 0.63
C ALA A 125 -22.87 -13.21 0.20
N ALA A 126 -23.53 -13.88 1.15
CA ALA A 126 -24.54 -14.91 0.89
C ALA A 126 -25.92 -14.36 0.45
N ILE A 127 -26.00 -13.10 0.03
CA ILE A 127 -27.23 -12.49 -0.45
C ILE A 127 -27.51 -12.99 -1.88
N PRO A 128 -28.74 -13.47 -2.19
CA PRO A 128 -29.06 -13.93 -3.53
C PRO A 128 -28.94 -12.78 -4.55
N ALA A 129 -28.51 -13.12 -5.76
CA ALA A 129 -28.43 -12.16 -6.85
C ALA A 129 -29.80 -11.49 -7.09
N PRO A 130 -29.84 -10.17 -7.35
CA PRO A 130 -31.09 -9.47 -7.62
C PRO A 130 -31.77 -10.07 -8.86
N LYS A 131 -33.07 -10.35 -8.76
CA LYS A 131 -33.87 -10.96 -9.84
C LYS A 131 -34.07 -10.04 -11.04
N ALA A 132 -33.88 -8.73 -10.84
CA ALA A 132 -34.00 -7.71 -11.88
C ALA A 132 -32.83 -6.74 -11.76
N THR A 133 -32.29 -6.32 -12.91
CA THR A 133 -31.29 -5.23 -12.99
C THR A 133 -31.98 -3.89 -12.71
N ASP A 134 -31.23 -2.94 -12.16
CA ASP A 134 -31.68 -1.55 -12.10
C ASP A 134 -31.96 -1.08 -13.54
N ARG A 135 -33.20 -0.67 -13.79
CA ARG A 135 -33.57 -0.06 -15.07
C ARG A 135 -32.92 1.32 -15.10
N LEU A 136 -32.01 1.56 -16.04
CA LEU A 136 -31.58 2.91 -16.37
C LEU A 136 -32.85 3.75 -16.55
N ARG A 137 -32.94 4.90 -15.86
CA ARG A 137 -34.01 5.87 -16.09
C ARG A 137 -34.15 6.03 -17.60
N GLN A 138 -35.33 5.72 -18.15
CA GLN A 138 -35.62 6.05 -19.53
C GLN A 138 -35.41 7.56 -19.67
N VAL A 139 -34.35 7.95 -20.36
CA VAL A 139 -34.20 9.31 -20.85
C VAL A 139 -35.35 9.46 -21.83
N VAL A 140 -36.40 10.17 -21.43
CA VAL A 140 -37.40 10.64 -22.38
C VAL A 140 -36.61 11.54 -23.31
N GLU A 141 -36.41 11.12 -24.56
CA GLU A 141 -35.90 12.03 -25.59
C GLU A 141 -36.88 13.19 -25.62
N ALA A 142 -36.46 14.34 -25.10
CA ALA A 142 -37.18 15.57 -25.26
C ALA A 142 -37.14 15.89 -26.75
N GLY A 143 -38.19 15.46 -27.45
CA GLY A 143 -38.47 15.92 -28.79
C GLY A 143 -38.64 17.42 -28.74
N GLU A 144 -37.65 18.14 -29.26
CA GLU A 144 -37.82 19.21 -30.24
C GLU A 144 -36.44 19.80 -30.53
N GLY A 145 -36.01 19.67 -31.79
CA GLY A 145 -34.81 20.31 -32.28
C GLY A 145 -34.91 21.81 -32.11
N ILE A 146 -33.88 22.41 -31.53
CA ILE A 146 -33.68 23.86 -31.59
C ILE A 146 -33.43 24.19 -33.06
N THR A 147 -34.42 24.81 -33.70
CA THR A 147 -34.24 25.43 -35.02
C THR A 147 -33.48 26.74 -34.80
N ILE A 148 -32.41 26.93 -35.59
CA ILE A 148 -31.49 28.08 -35.55
C ILE A 148 -32.24 29.39 -35.77
#